data_AF-A0AAX6HYT4-F1
#
_entry.id   AF-A0AAX6HYT4-F1
#
_cell.length_a   1.000
_cell.length_b   1.000
_cell.length_c   1.000
_cell.angle_alpha   90.00
_cell.angle_beta   90.00
_cell.angle_gamma   90.00
#
_symmetry.space_group_name_H-M   'P 1'
#
loop_
_entity.id
_entity.type
_entity.pdbx_description
1 polymer ?
#
loop_
_entity_poly.entity_id
_entity_poly.type
_entity_poly.pdbx_seq_one_letter_code
_entity_poly.pdbx_strand_id
1 'polypeptide(L)'
;MDISNEAGVGPFPIGPSSILGRTFAFRVLFCTSISQLRHEIARFLRTSLRRVKDCALPVISWFHPKNTQGILVMMTLVAFLLRRFTNVRSRAESTYRRRFWRNMMRSALTYEEWSHAAKMLDRETPKMNESDLYDEELVRNKLQELRQRREEGSLRDVVFYMRADLLRNLGNMCNPQLHKGRLQVPKLIKEYIDEVSTQLKIVCDFDSEELLLEEKLAFMHETRHAFGRTALLLSGGASLGAFHVGVVKTLVEKNFFRG
;
A
#
# COMPACT_ATOMS: atom_id res chain seq x y z
N MET A 1 -9.99 33.85 0.20
CA MET A 1 -10.07 32.39 0.38
C MET A 1 -10.01 32.14 1.88
N ASP A 2 -11.16 31.89 2.48
CA ASP A 2 -11.32 31.79 3.92
C ASP A 2 -10.65 30.51 4.45
N ILE A 3 -9.74 30.70 5.41
CA ILE A 3 -9.08 29.63 6.14
C ILE A 3 -10.02 29.26 7.30
N SER A 4 -10.83 28.23 7.11
CA SER A 4 -11.64 27.64 8.18
C SER A 4 -10.72 26.95 9.19
N ASN A 5 -10.44 27.61 10.31
CA ASN A 5 -9.71 27.10 11.45
C ASN A 5 -10.64 26.25 12.35
N GLU A 6 -11.16 25.14 11.81
CA GLU A 6 -11.89 24.17 12.64
C GLU A 6 -10.91 23.12 13.17
N ALA A 7 -10.46 23.33 14.40
CA ALA A 7 -9.86 22.28 15.19
C ALA A 7 -10.94 21.21 15.46
N GLY A 8 -10.91 20.12 14.70
CA GLY A 8 -11.81 18.99 14.88
C GLY A 8 -11.60 18.35 16.25
N VAL A 9 -12.47 18.69 17.21
CA VAL A 9 -12.56 17.98 18.49
C VAL A 9 -13.28 16.66 18.20
N GLY A 10 -12.49 15.63 17.92
CA GLY A 10 -13.00 14.27 17.87
C GLY A 10 -13.67 13.91 19.20
N PRO A 11 -14.74 13.10 19.21
CA PRO A 11 -15.40 12.69 20.44
C PRO A 11 -14.39 11.97 21.35
N PHE A 12 -14.01 12.61 22.45
CA PHE A 12 -13.22 11.98 23.50
C PHE A 12 -14.17 11.13 24.35
N PRO A 13 -14.06 9.79 24.35
CA PRO A 13 -14.93 8.96 25.14
C PRO A 13 -14.56 9.10 26.62
N ILE A 14 -15.36 9.87 27.36
CA ILE A 14 -15.31 9.90 28.83
C ILE A 14 -16.06 8.65 29.31
N GLY A 15 -15.36 7.51 29.32
CA GLY A 15 -15.87 6.26 29.88
C GLY A 15 -15.65 5.02 29.01
N PRO A 16 -15.80 3.82 29.59
CA PRO A 16 -15.52 2.57 28.90
C PRO A 16 -16.48 2.32 27.72
N SER A 17 -15.92 1.98 26.56
CA SER A 17 -16.63 1.78 25.30
C SER A 17 -17.31 0.40 25.17
N SER A 18 -17.01 -0.54 26.06
CA SER A 18 -17.60 -1.89 26.05
C SER A 18 -18.85 -1.97 26.93
N ILE A 19 -19.82 -2.78 26.51
CA ILE A 19 -21.06 -3.06 27.27
C ILE A 19 -20.72 -3.55 28.70
N LEU A 20 -19.74 -4.45 28.80
CA LEU A 20 -19.18 -4.90 30.08
C LEU A 20 -18.63 -3.75 30.93
N GLY A 21 -17.84 -2.86 30.34
CA GLY A 21 -17.30 -1.71 31.05
C GLY A 21 -18.36 -0.73 31.53
N ARG A 22 -19.43 -0.51 30.75
CA ARG A 22 -20.58 0.32 31.17
C ARG A 22 -21.34 -0.31 32.33
N THR A 23 -21.55 -1.62 32.33
CA THR A 23 -22.20 -2.34 33.44
C THR A 23 -21.38 -2.32 34.73
N PHE A 24 -20.05 -2.39 34.63
CA PHE A 24 -19.15 -2.24 35.78
C PHE A 24 -19.19 -0.81 36.33
N ALA A 25 -19.13 0.21 35.47
CA ALA A 25 -19.19 1.61 35.89
C ALA A 25 -20.51 1.95 36.60
N PHE A 26 -21.65 1.48 36.07
CA PHE A 26 -22.96 1.63 36.72
C PHE A 26 -23.01 0.93 38.09
N ARG A 27 -22.49 -0.30 38.19
CA ARG A 27 -22.48 -1.03 39.47
C ARG A 27 -21.59 -0.35 40.52
N VAL A 28 -20.45 0.21 40.12
CA VAL A 28 -19.56 0.95 41.03
C VAL A 28 -20.21 2.24 41.54
N LEU A 29 -20.95 2.95 40.68
CA LEU A 29 -21.64 4.20 41.03
C LEU A 29 -22.83 4.00 42.00
N PHE A 30 -23.49 2.85 41.97
CA PHE A 30 -24.68 2.56 42.79
C PHE A 30 -24.40 1.68 44.03
N CYS A 31 -23.14 1.35 44.34
CA CYS A 31 -22.80 0.60 45.53
C CYS A 31 -22.58 1.51 46.75
N THR A 32 -23.42 1.39 47.78
CA THR A 32 -23.28 2.12 49.05
C THR A 32 -22.06 1.67 49.88
N SER A 33 -21.46 0.51 49.56
CA SER A 33 -20.23 0.03 50.19
C SER A 33 -19.41 -0.88 49.26
N ILE A 34 -18.12 -0.58 49.14
CA ILE A 34 -17.11 -1.38 48.41
C ILE A 34 -17.05 -2.83 48.92
N SER A 35 -17.41 -3.08 50.19
CA SER A 35 -17.45 -4.42 50.78
C SER A 35 -18.51 -5.33 50.15
N GLN A 36 -19.69 -4.79 49.85
CA GLN A 36 -20.80 -5.54 49.23
C GLN A 36 -20.48 -5.93 47.79
N LEU A 37 -19.90 -5.01 47.02
CA LEU A 37 -19.43 -5.29 45.65
C LEU A 37 -18.38 -6.40 45.63
N ARG A 38 -17.42 -6.38 46.58
CA ARG A 38 -16.41 -7.45 46.72
C ARG A 38 -17.04 -8.81 47.01
N HIS A 39 -18.06 -8.87 47.87
CA HIS A 39 -18.76 -10.11 48.18
C HIS A 39 -19.61 -10.63 47.02
N GLU A 40 -20.26 -9.75 46.25
CA GLU A 40 -20.98 -10.15 45.04
C GLU A 40 -20.04 -10.67 43.95
N ILE A 41 -18.93 -9.98 43.71
CA ILE A 41 -17.90 -10.42 42.77
C ILE A 41 -17.32 -11.76 43.23
N ALA A 42 -17.03 -11.94 44.51
CA ALA A 42 -16.52 -13.20 45.05
C ALA A 42 -17.53 -14.35 44.92
N ARG A 43 -18.83 -14.10 45.17
CA ARG A 43 -19.90 -15.08 44.95
C ARG A 43 -20.01 -15.44 43.47
N PHE A 44 -20.04 -14.44 42.58
CA PHE A 44 -20.13 -14.64 41.13
C PHE A 44 -18.93 -15.39 40.56
N LEU A 45 -17.72 -15.06 41.03
CA LEU A 45 -16.49 -15.77 40.69
C LEU A 45 -16.54 -17.22 41.18
N ARG A 46 -16.96 -17.48 42.43
CA ARG A 46 -17.13 -18.85 42.94
C ARG A 46 -18.16 -19.66 42.15
N THR A 47 -19.30 -19.08 41.81
CA THR A 47 -20.34 -19.77 41.03
C THR A 47 -19.89 -20.02 39.59
N SER A 48 -19.18 -19.08 38.98
CA SER A 48 -18.60 -19.26 37.64
C SER A 48 -17.51 -20.33 37.67
N LEU A 49 -16.64 -20.32 38.69
CA LEU A 49 -15.59 -21.34 38.87
C LEU A 49 -16.19 -22.74 39.05
N ARG A 50 -17.29 -22.87 39.80
CA ARG A 50 -18.01 -24.15 39.94
C ARG A 50 -18.62 -24.60 38.61
N ARG A 51 -19.34 -23.72 37.90
CA ARG A 51 -19.89 -24.06 36.57
C ARG A 51 -18.83 -24.49 35.57
N VAL A 52 -17.69 -23.80 35.54
CA VAL A 52 -16.56 -24.16 34.69
C VAL A 52 -15.99 -25.53 35.09
N LYS A 53 -15.85 -25.80 36.39
CA LYS A 53 -15.40 -27.09 36.91
C LYS A 53 -16.37 -28.22 36.52
N ASP A 54 -17.68 -28.00 36.64
CA ASP A 54 -18.72 -28.98 36.32
C ASP A 54 -18.80 -29.26 34.81
N CYS A 55 -18.57 -28.26 33.96
CA CYS A 55 -18.43 -28.46 32.51
C CYS A 55 -17.09 -29.08 32.10
N ALA A 56 -16.01 -28.83 32.84
CA ALA A 56 -14.68 -29.36 32.52
C ALA A 56 -14.51 -30.84 32.91
N LEU A 57 -15.17 -31.30 33.97
CA LEU A 57 -15.11 -32.68 34.45
C LEU A 57 -15.42 -33.75 33.38
N PRO A 58 -16.50 -33.66 32.57
CA PRO A 58 -16.75 -34.62 31.49
C PRO A 58 -15.74 -34.49 30.34
N VAL A 59 -15.21 -33.29 30.09
CA VAL A 59 -14.21 -33.03 29.04
C VAL A 59 -12.86 -33.66 29.40
N ILE A 60 -12.48 -33.69 30.68
CA ILE A 60 -11.24 -34.32 31.14
C ILE A 60 -11.24 -35.84 30.89
N SER A 61 -12.41 -36.50 30.92
CA SER A 61 -12.54 -37.93 30.61
C SER A 61 -12.25 -38.25 29.14
N TRP A 62 -12.48 -37.29 28.23
CA TRP A 62 -12.18 -37.40 26.80
C TRP A 62 -10.67 -37.43 26.53
N PHE A 63 -9.86 -36.88 27.45
CA PHE A 63 -8.39 -36.77 27.36
C PHE A 63 -7.62 -38.00 27.86
N HIS A 64 -8.32 -39.10 28.18
CA HIS A 64 -7.66 -40.32 28.64
C HIS A 64 -6.73 -40.86 27.53
N PRO A 65 -5.48 -41.30 27.84
CA PRO A 65 -4.49 -41.74 26.85
C PRO A 65 -4.89 -42.95 25.97
N LYS A 66 -6.05 -43.56 26.25
CA LYS A 66 -6.63 -44.66 25.46
C LYS A 66 -7.62 -44.18 24.38
N ASN A 67 -8.01 -42.90 24.40
CA ASN A 67 -8.92 -42.31 23.41
C ASN A 67 -8.12 -41.54 22.34
N THR A 68 -7.67 -42.27 21.31
CA THR A 68 -6.84 -41.72 20.23
C THR A 68 -7.52 -40.58 19.46
N GLN A 69 -8.84 -40.65 19.25
CA GLN A 69 -9.61 -39.61 18.57
C GLN A 69 -9.61 -38.30 19.35
N GLY A 70 -9.67 -38.35 20.68
CA GLY A 70 -9.63 -37.15 21.51
C GLY A 70 -8.28 -36.43 21.52
N ILE A 71 -7.20 -37.20 21.48
CA ILE A 71 -5.84 -36.65 21.36
C ILE A 71 -5.68 -35.96 20.00
N LEU A 72 -6.18 -36.55 18.91
CA LEU A 72 -6.14 -35.93 17.57
C LEU A 72 -6.93 -34.62 17.50
N VAL A 73 -8.14 -34.57 18.05
CA VAL A 73 -8.95 -33.34 18.10
C VAL A 73 -8.25 -32.25 18.92
N MET A 74 -7.58 -32.60 20.02
CA MET A 74 -6.84 -31.60 20.80
C MET A 74 -5.55 -31.16 20.13
N MET A 75 -4.77 -32.06 19.55
CA MET A 75 -3.57 -31.71 18.78
C MET A 75 -3.92 -30.75 17.63
N THR A 76 -5.02 -31.01 16.91
CA THR A 76 -5.50 -30.13 15.84
C THR A 76 -6.00 -28.79 16.36
N LEU A 77 -6.73 -28.76 17.48
CA LEU A 77 -7.15 -27.51 18.14
C LEU A 77 -5.96 -26.69 18.63
N VAL A 78 -4.97 -27.32 19.28
CA VAL A 78 -3.76 -26.65 19.74
C VAL A 78 -2.95 -26.11 18.56
N ALA A 79 -2.74 -26.90 17.52
CA ALA A 79 -2.07 -26.45 16.30
C ALA A 79 -2.80 -25.28 15.63
N PHE A 80 -4.13 -25.33 15.57
CA PHE A 80 -4.95 -24.24 15.03
C PHE A 80 -4.84 -22.97 15.89
N LEU A 81 -4.90 -23.09 17.21
CA LEU A 81 -4.76 -21.96 18.14
C LEU A 81 -3.36 -21.34 18.07
N LEU A 82 -2.31 -22.16 18.04
CA LEU A 82 -0.92 -21.71 17.85
C LEU A 82 -0.79 -20.98 16.51
N ARG A 83 -1.27 -21.55 15.41
CA ARG A 83 -1.26 -20.91 14.08
C ARG A 83 -2.05 -19.59 14.08
N ARG A 84 -3.19 -19.54 14.77
CA ARG A 84 -4.00 -18.33 14.86
C ARG A 84 -3.28 -17.25 15.67
N PHE A 85 -2.67 -17.61 16.80
CA PHE A 85 -1.90 -16.70 17.63
C PHE A 85 -0.67 -16.15 16.90
N THR A 86 0.10 -17.02 16.25
CA THR A 86 1.28 -16.60 15.46
C THR A 86 0.88 -15.71 14.29
N ASN A 87 -0.22 -16.01 13.59
CA ASN A 87 -0.75 -15.15 12.52
C ASN A 87 -1.20 -13.78 13.03
N VAL A 88 -1.91 -13.70 14.15
CA VAL A 88 -2.34 -12.42 14.74
C VAL A 88 -1.13 -11.61 15.19
N ARG A 89 -0.17 -12.24 15.88
CA ARG A 89 1.07 -11.59 16.30
C ARG A 89 1.87 -11.06 15.10
N SER A 90 2.06 -11.89 14.08
CA SER A 90 2.75 -11.51 12.84
C SER A 90 2.07 -10.33 12.13
N ARG A 91 0.73 -10.33 12.05
CA ARG A 91 -0.04 -9.20 11.52
C ARG A 91 0.14 -7.94 12.34
N ALA A 92 0.11 -8.03 13.68
CA ALA A 92 0.31 -6.90 14.57
C ALA A 92 1.73 -6.31 14.41
N GLU A 93 2.76 -7.15 14.41
CA GLU A 93 4.15 -6.73 14.19
C GLU A 93 4.33 -6.05 12.82
N SER A 94 3.74 -6.62 11.76
CA SER A 94 3.77 -6.01 10.42
C SER A 94 3.05 -4.64 10.38
N THR A 95 1.90 -4.50 11.06
CA THR A 95 1.22 -3.19 11.15
C THR A 95 2.05 -2.16 11.88
N TYR A 96 2.75 -2.56 12.94
CA TYR A 96 3.68 -1.71 13.68
C TYR A 96 4.85 -1.26 12.81
N ARG A 97 5.51 -2.20 12.12
CA ARG A 97 6.63 -1.89 11.21
C ARG A 97 6.20 -0.95 10.07
N ARG A 98 5.03 -1.17 9.46
CA ARG A 98 4.48 -0.24 8.45
C ARG A 98 4.26 1.16 9.01
N ARG A 99 3.75 1.27 10.24
CA ARG A 99 3.55 2.59 10.89
C ARG A 99 4.89 3.26 11.18
N PHE A 100 5.88 2.51 11.65
CA PHE A 100 7.23 2.98 11.91
C PHE A 100 7.87 3.55 10.63
N TRP A 101 7.90 2.79 9.54
CA TRP A 101 8.49 3.25 8.28
C TRP A 101 7.74 4.44 7.67
N ARG A 102 6.41 4.46 7.77
CA ARG A 102 5.61 5.62 7.32
C ARG A 102 5.93 6.88 8.12
N ASN A 103 6.15 6.76 9.43
CA ASN A 103 6.56 7.89 10.25
C ASN A 103 7.98 8.34 9.90
N MET A 104 8.90 7.41 9.67
CA MET A 104 10.27 7.72 9.23
C MET A 104 10.28 8.47 7.89
N MET A 105 9.46 8.06 6.92
CA MET A 105 9.31 8.81 5.67
C MET A 105 8.80 10.24 5.87
N ARG A 106 7.90 10.46 6.85
CA ARG A 106 7.35 11.79 7.14
C ARG A 106 8.35 12.70 7.86
N SER A 107 9.25 12.13 8.66
CA SER A 107 10.27 12.85 9.42
C SER A 107 11.65 12.88 8.74
N ALA A 108 11.79 12.28 7.56
CA ALA A 108 13.05 12.22 6.84
C ALA A 108 13.49 13.63 6.43
N LEU A 109 14.78 13.94 6.67
CA LEU A 109 15.39 15.21 6.30
C LEU A 109 16.17 15.10 4.99
N THR A 110 16.55 13.88 4.61
CA THR A 110 17.29 13.59 3.38
C THR A 110 16.54 12.64 2.46
N TYR A 111 16.85 12.69 1.16
CA TYR A 111 16.31 11.75 0.18
C TYR A 111 16.73 10.31 0.50
N GLU A 112 17.95 10.11 0.98
CA GLU A 112 18.52 8.82 1.34
C GLU A 112 17.73 8.17 2.48
N GLU A 113 17.42 8.92 3.53
CA GLU A 113 16.56 8.48 4.63
C GLU A 113 15.15 8.13 4.13
N TRP A 114 14.55 9.03 3.34
CA TRP A 114 13.21 8.84 2.80
C TRP A 114 13.15 7.58 1.92
N SER A 115 14.11 7.42 1.01
CA SER A 115 14.17 6.31 0.05
C SER A 115 14.41 4.97 0.75
N HIS A 116 15.26 4.94 1.78
CA HIS A 116 15.44 3.76 2.61
C HIS A 116 14.13 3.39 3.33
N ALA A 117 13.47 4.36 3.97
CA ALA A 117 12.21 4.14 4.64
C ALA A 117 11.10 3.66 3.69
N ALA A 118 11.01 4.26 2.50
CA ALA A 118 10.07 3.87 1.45
C ALA A 118 10.32 2.42 1.00
N LYS A 119 11.58 2.06 0.74
CA LYS A 119 11.96 0.69 0.37
C LYS A 119 11.62 -0.33 1.44
N MET A 120 11.78 0.02 2.72
CA MET A 120 11.41 -0.86 3.82
C MET A 120 9.90 -0.94 4.02
N LEU A 121 9.17 0.16 3.81
CA LEU A 121 7.71 0.19 3.81
C LEU A 121 7.14 -0.69 2.69
N ASP A 122 7.71 -0.63 1.49
CA ASP A 122 7.31 -1.46 0.34
C ASP A 122 7.47 -2.96 0.65
N ARG A 123 8.54 -3.36 1.36
CA ARG A 123 8.76 -4.75 1.80
C ARG A 123 7.73 -5.24 2.83
N GLU A 124 7.30 -4.35 3.74
CA GLU A 124 6.33 -4.67 4.80
C GLU A 124 4.88 -4.55 4.35
N THR A 125 4.66 -3.91 3.20
CA THR A 125 3.35 -3.76 2.61
C THR A 125 3.04 -5.03 1.83
N PRO A 126 2.00 -5.79 2.20
CA PRO A 126 1.59 -6.94 1.40
C PRO A 126 1.28 -6.44 0.00
N LYS A 127 1.60 -7.24 -1.03
CA LYS A 127 1.21 -6.92 -2.41
C LYS A 127 -0.29 -6.64 -2.43
N MET A 128 -0.64 -5.38 -2.62
CA MET A 128 -2.03 -4.98 -2.75
C MET A 128 -2.56 -5.57 -4.05
N ASN A 129 -3.87 -5.80 -4.11
CA ASN A 129 -4.50 -6.01 -5.40
C ASN A 129 -4.48 -4.68 -6.15
N GLU A 130 -3.52 -4.51 -7.05
CA GLU A 130 -3.34 -3.24 -7.77
C GLU A 130 -4.37 -3.06 -8.89
N SER A 131 -5.10 -4.14 -9.23
CA SER A 131 -6.19 -4.13 -10.22
C SER A 131 -7.34 -3.17 -9.89
N ASP A 132 -7.48 -2.77 -8.62
CA ASP A 132 -8.46 -1.75 -8.21
C ASP A 132 -8.04 -0.33 -8.62
N LEU A 133 -6.75 -0.11 -8.92
CA LEU A 133 -6.17 1.22 -9.18
C LEU A 133 -5.87 1.47 -10.65
N TYR A 134 -5.54 0.41 -11.39
CA TYR A 134 -5.25 0.46 -12.82
C TYR A 134 -5.64 -0.86 -13.49
N ASP A 135 -5.98 -0.81 -14.77
CA ASP A 135 -6.35 -1.96 -15.59
C ASP A 135 -5.08 -2.75 -15.97
N GLU A 136 -4.77 -3.75 -15.16
CA GLU A 136 -3.60 -4.61 -15.34
C GLU A 136 -3.67 -5.42 -16.64
N GLU A 137 -4.86 -5.88 -17.03
CA GLU A 137 -5.06 -6.69 -18.22
C GLU A 137 -4.84 -5.86 -19.48
N LEU A 138 -5.39 -4.64 -19.54
CA LEU A 138 -5.18 -3.72 -20.66
C LEU A 138 -3.70 -3.38 -20.86
N VAL A 139 -2.98 -3.06 -19.77
CA VAL A 139 -1.55 -2.73 -19.86
C VAL A 139 -0.73 -3.95 -20.29
N ARG A 140 -1.08 -5.14 -19.79
CA ARG A 140 -0.40 -6.40 -20.16
C ARG A 140 -0.60 -6.75 -21.63
N ASN A 141 -1.83 -6.66 -22.12
CA ASN A 141 -2.15 -6.95 -23.52
C ASN A 141 -1.42 -5.97 -24.45
N LYS A 142 -1.44 -4.67 -24.12
CA LYS A 142 -0.72 -3.67 -24.92
C LYS A 142 0.79 -3.87 -24.88
N LEU A 143 1.37 -4.24 -23.74
CA LEU A 143 2.80 -4.58 -23.64
C LEU A 143 3.16 -5.77 -24.53
N GLN A 144 2.33 -6.81 -24.55
CA GLN A 144 2.57 -7.98 -25.41
C GLN A 144 2.47 -7.62 -26.89
N GLU A 145 1.46 -6.85 -27.27
CA GLU A 145 1.26 -6.34 -28.63
C GLU A 145 2.45 -5.48 -29.10
N LEU A 146 2.97 -4.59 -28.24
CA LEU A 146 4.16 -3.80 -28.52
C LEU A 146 5.40 -4.69 -28.75
N ARG A 147 5.63 -5.68 -27.88
CA ARG A 147 6.76 -6.61 -28.01
C ARG A 147 6.68 -7.41 -29.31
N GLN A 148 5.51 -7.97 -29.61
CA GLN A 148 5.29 -8.75 -30.83
C GLN A 148 5.56 -7.91 -32.08
N ARG A 149 5.02 -6.68 -32.14
CA ARG A 149 5.26 -5.76 -33.27
C ARG A 149 6.73 -5.43 -33.46
N ARG A 150 7.48 -5.23 -32.37
CA ARG A 150 8.92 -4.98 -32.46
C ARG A 150 9.69 -6.20 -32.98
N GLU A 151 9.26 -7.40 -32.60
CA GLU A 151 9.94 -8.66 -32.98
C GLU A 151 9.60 -9.10 -34.42
N GLU A 152 8.38 -8.85 -34.89
CA GLU A 152 7.87 -9.33 -36.18
C GLU A 152 7.77 -8.24 -37.26
N GLY A 153 7.61 -6.97 -36.87
CA GLY A 153 7.30 -5.86 -37.78
C GLY A 153 8.52 -5.11 -38.30
N SER A 154 8.31 -4.32 -39.36
CA SER A 154 9.34 -3.42 -39.90
C SER A 154 9.46 -2.14 -39.06
N LEU A 155 10.52 -1.35 -39.29
CA LEU A 155 10.68 -0.08 -38.59
C LEU A 155 9.52 0.89 -38.92
N ARG A 156 9.00 0.84 -40.15
CA ARG A 156 7.81 1.60 -40.56
C ARG A 156 6.56 1.16 -39.82
N ASP A 157 6.39 -0.13 -39.54
CA ASP A 157 5.27 -0.63 -38.73
C ASP A 157 5.32 -0.08 -37.31
N VAL A 158 6.50 -0.14 -36.67
CA VAL A 158 6.71 0.42 -35.33
C VAL A 158 6.31 1.90 -35.29
N VAL A 159 6.79 2.68 -36.26
CA VAL A 159 6.47 4.10 -36.38
C VAL A 159 4.96 4.33 -36.59
N PHE A 160 4.33 3.56 -37.48
CA PHE A 160 2.90 3.68 -37.77
C PHE A 160 2.04 3.42 -36.52
N TYR A 161 2.27 2.31 -35.82
CA TYR A 161 1.49 1.95 -34.64
C TYR A 161 1.77 2.87 -33.45
N MET A 162 3.02 3.29 -33.23
CA MET A 162 3.36 4.19 -32.13
C MET A 162 2.67 5.55 -32.25
N ARG A 163 2.41 6.04 -33.47
CA ARG A 163 1.62 7.27 -33.68
C ARG A 163 0.17 7.16 -33.20
N ALA A 164 -0.42 5.97 -33.33
CA ALA A 164 -1.81 5.73 -32.96
C ALA A 164 -1.99 5.33 -31.49
N ASP A 165 -1.09 4.49 -30.98
CA ASP A 165 -1.32 3.73 -29.74
C ASP A 165 -0.63 4.31 -28.50
N LEU A 166 0.21 5.34 -28.64
CA LEU A 166 0.98 5.85 -27.51
C LEU A 166 0.14 6.74 -26.59
N LEU A 167 -0.45 6.13 -25.55
CA LEU A 167 -1.27 6.79 -24.56
C LEU A 167 -0.52 7.04 -23.24
N ARG A 168 -0.60 8.29 -22.75
CA ARG A 168 0.07 8.70 -21.49
C ARG A 168 -0.48 8.03 -20.25
N ASN A 169 -1.79 7.77 -20.19
CA ASN A 169 -2.47 7.20 -19.03
C ASN A 169 -3.24 5.91 -19.40
N LEU A 170 -2.58 5.00 -20.13
CA LEU A 170 -3.16 3.71 -20.48
C LEU A 170 -3.60 2.95 -19.22
N GLY A 171 -4.84 2.44 -19.22
CA GLY A 171 -5.38 1.66 -18.10
C GLY A 171 -5.35 2.39 -16.76
N ASN A 172 -5.34 3.72 -16.73
CA ASN A 172 -5.20 4.51 -15.50
C ASN A 172 -3.87 4.29 -14.74
N MET A 173 -2.79 3.91 -15.44
CA MET A 173 -1.47 3.69 -14.84
C MET A 173 -0.86 4.94 -14.16
N CYS A 174 -1.34 6.14 -14.46
CA CYS A 174 -0.95 7.39 -13.81
C CYS A 174 -1.77 7.71 -12.54
N ASN A 175 -2.61 6.79 -12.05
CA ASN A 175 -3.40 6.99 -10.83
C ASN A 175 -2.51 7.43 -9.65
N PRO A 176 -2.73 8.61 -9.03
CA PRO A 176 -1.89 9.09 -7.94
C PRO A 176 -1.85 8.15 -6.72
N GLN A 177 -2.94 7.41 -6.46
CA GLN A 177 -2.98 6.44 -5.35
C GLN A 177 -2.06 5.24 -5.59
N LEU A 178 -1.80 4.89 -6.85
CA LEU A 178 -0.89 3.81 -7.22
C LEU A 178 0.55 4.14 -6.86
N HIS A 179 0.94 5.42 -6.97
CA HIS A 179 2.31 5.88 -6.78
C HIS A 179 2.58 6.44 -5.38
N LYS A 180 1.52 6.66 -4.59
CA LYS A 180 1.62 7.34 -3.30
C LYS A 180 2.50 6.57 -2.31
N GLY A 181 3.60 7.20 -1.91
CA GLY A 181 4.52 6.66 -0.89
C GLY A 181 5.29 5.43 -1.34
N ARG A 182 5.31 5.14 -2.65
CA ARG A 182 6.14 4.09 -3.23
C ARG A 182 7.42 4.69 -3.78
N LEU A 183 8.51 3.95 -3.65
CA LEU A 183 9.77 4.32 -4.31
C LEU A 183 9.75 3.93 -5.80
N GLN A 184 9.04 2.85 -6.13
CA GLN A 184 9.01 2.27 -7.47
C GLN A 184 7.58 2.12 -7.97
N VAL A 185 7.41 2.29 -9.29
CA VAL A 185 6.16 1.98 -9.98
C VAL A 185 5.94 0.47 -10.04
N PRO A 186 4.70 -0.01 -10.21
CA PRO A 186 4.41 -1.41 -10.45
C PRO A 186 5.25 -1.99 -11.60
N LYS A 187 5.68 -3.25 -11.45
CA LYS A 187 6.56 -3.93 -12.40
C LYS A 187 6.00 -3.92 -13.82
N LEU A 188 4.70 -4.18 -13.99
CA LEU A 188 4.07 -4.20 -15.31
C LEU A 188 4.11 -2.82 -15.99
N ILE A 189 3.79 -1.76 -15.25
CA ILE A 189 3.86 -0.38 -15.77
C ILE A 189 5.30 -0.03 -16.14
N LYS A 190 6.28 -0.44 -15.31
CA LYS A 190 7.69 -0.26 -15.63
C LYS A 190 8.06 -0.94 -16.96
N GLU A 191 7.68 -2.21 -17.13
CA GLU A 191 7.96 -2.95 -18.37
C GLU A 191 7.31 -2.32 -19.60
N TYR A 192 6.08 -1.80 -19.48
CA TYR A 192 5.43 -1.03 -20.55
C TYR A 192 6.21 0.23 -20.91
N ILE A 193 6.61 1.03 -19.91
CA ILE A 193 7.39 2.25 -20.15
C ILE A 193 8.75 1.93 -20.78
N ASP A 194 9.41 0.87 -20.30
CA ASP A 194 10.70 0.42 -20.82
C ASP A 194 10.57 -0.08 -22.27
N GLU A 195 9.49 -0.79 -22.61
CA GLU A 195 9.19 -1.24 -23.98
C GLU A 195 8.98 -0.07 -24.93
N VAL A 196 8.09 0.87 -24.58
CA VAL A 196 7.86 2.11 -25.32
C VAL A 196 9.16 2.88 -25.53
N SER A 197 9.95 3.04 -24.47
CA SER A 197 11.23 3.75 -24.53
C SER A 197 12.23 3.05 -25.44
N THR A 198 12.22 1.72 -25.47
CA THR A 198 13.07 0.92 -26.34
C THR A 198 12.69 1.11 -27.80
N GLN A 199 11.40 1.09 -28.14
CA GLN A 199 10.94 1.33 -29.51
C GLN A 199 11.27 2.74 -30.00
N LEU A 200 11.08 3.77 -29.16
CA LEU A 200 11.48 5.14 -29.51
C LEU A 200 12.99 5.24 -29.78
N LYS A 201 13.83 4.58 -28.98
CA LYS A 201 15.28 4.54 -29.21
C LYS A 201 15.63 3.82 -30.50
N ILE A 202 14.99 2.70 -30.81
CA ILE A 202 15.19 1.99 -32.07
C ILE A 202 14.89 2.93 -33.26
N VAL A 203 13.78 3.67 -33.22
CA VAL A 203 13.47 4.65 -34.29
C VAL A 203 14.53 5.76 -34.41
N CYS A 204 15.13 6.20 -33.29
CA CYS A 204 16.21 7.18 -33.30
C CYS A 204 17.52 6.62 -33.87
N ASP A 205 17.97 5.51 -33.28
CA ASP A 205 19.35 5.03 -33.37
C ASP A 205 19.58 4.11 -34.58
N PHE A 206 18.51 3.58 -35.17
CA PHE A 206 18.63 2.64 -36.28
C PHE A 206 18.97 3.38 -37.58
N ASP A 207 20.24 3.35 -37.95
CA ASP A 207 20.74 3.93 -39.20
C ASP A 207 20.42 2.96 -40.36
N SER A 208 19.20 3.03 -40.89
CA SER A 208 18.80 2.27 -42.08
C SER A 208 18.20 3.17 -43.15
N GLU A 209 18.34 2.74 -44.40
CA GLU A 209 17.73 3.35 -45.57
C GLU A 209 16.18 3.29 -45.54
N GLU A 210 15.59 2.58 -44.57
CA GLU A 210 14.14 2.42 -44.47
C GLU A 210 13.43 3.72 -44.05
N LEU A 211 14.08 4.60 -43.27
CA LEU A 211 13.53 5.88 -42.82
C LEU A 211 14.55 7.01 -42.90
N LEU A 212 14.17 8.07 -43.62
CA LEU A 212 14.96 9.30 -43.72
C LEU A 212 15.02 10.02 -42.36
N LEU A 213 16.07 10.82 -42.16
CA LEU A 213 16.25 11.61 -40.93
C LEU A 213 15.06 12.55 -40.69
N GLU A 214 14.54 13.17 -41.75
CA GLU A 214 13.37 14.05 -41.70
C GLU A 214 12.12 13.31 -41.23
N GLU A 215 11.91 12.07 -41.67
CA GLU A 215 10.77 11.23 -41.24
C GLU A 215 10.88 10.89 -39.74
N LYS A 216 12.09 10.56 -39.27
CA LYS A 216 12.36 10.29 -37.85
C LYS A 216 12.09 11.52 -36.99
N LEU A 217 12.55 12.70 -37.42
CA LEU A 217 12.31 13.96 -36.73
C LEU A 217 10.82 14.29 -36.69
N ALA A 218 10.11 14.16 -37.80
CA ALA A 218 8.67 14.38 -37.87
C ALA A 218 7.92 13.46 -36.88
N PHE A 219 8.23 12.15 -36.89
CA PHE A 219 7.67 11.19 -35.95
C PHE A 219 7.91 11.59 -34.49
N MET A 220 9.13 12.00 -34.12
CA MET A 220 9.43 12.42 -32.74
C MET A 220 8.68 13.69 -32.34
N HIS A 221 8.56 14.66 -33.25
CA HIS A 221 7.81 15.88 -33.01
C HIS A 221 6.33 15.62 -32.79
N GLU A 222 5.72 14.80 -33.64
CA GLU A 222 4.31 14.38 -33.55
C GLU A 222 4.06 13.59 -32.27
N THR A 223 4.89 12.57 -32.01
CA THR A 223 4.77 11.70 -30.83
C THR A 223 4.90 12.50 -29.54
N ARG A 224 5.86 13.43 -29.47
CA ARG A 224 6.02 14.33 -28.32
C ARG A 224 4.82 15.27 -28.16
N HIS A 225 4.23 15.73 -29.25
CA HIS A 225 3.05 16.60 -29.21
C HIS A 225 1.81 15.84 -28.71
N ALA A 226 1.60 14.61 -29.18
CA ALA A 226 0.49 13.76 -28.79
C ALA A 226 0.63 13.24 -27.34
N PHE A 227 1.80 12.75 -26.96
CA PHE A 227 2.06 12.22 -25.62
C PHE A 227 2.17 13.32 -24.56
N GLY A 228 2.60 14.51 -24.97
CA GLY A 228 2.82 15.66 -24.10
C GLY A 228 4.21 15.70 -23.46
N ARG A 229 4.43 16.75 -22.67
CA ARG A 229 5.68 16.98 -21.93
C ARG A 229 5.42 16.89 -20.43
N THR A 230 6.38 16.36 -19.69
CA THR A 230 6.35 16.43 -18.24
C THR A 230 6.62 17.87 -17.80
N ALA A 231 5.81 18.38 -16.87
CA ALA A 231 5.98 19.69 -16.28
C ALA A 231 5.95 19.59 -14.76
N LEU A 232 6.82 20.35 -14.09
CA LEU A 232 6.77 20.56 -12.65
C LEU A 232 6.03 21.88 -12.39
N LEU A 233 4.84 21.79 -11.81
CA LEU A 233 4.07 22.96 -11.40
C LEU A 233 4.31 23.25 -9.92
N LEU A 234 4.82 24.45 -9.64
CA LEU A 234 5.10 24.93 -8.29
C LEU A 234 4.11 26.06 -7.99
N SER A 235 3.10 25.77 -7.17
CA SER A 235 2.06 26.73 -6.78
C SER A 235 2.30 27.25 -5.36
N GLY A 236 2.30 28.58 -5.18
CA GLY A 236 2.46 29.26 -3.90
C GLY A 236 2.46 30.78 -4.06
N GLY A 237 2.15 31.52 -2.99
CA GLY A 237 2.23 32.98 -2.96
C GLY A 237 3.67 33.51 -2.83
N ALA A 238 3.86 34.82 -3.01
CA ALA A 238 5.19 35.47 -3.08
C ALA A 238 6.14 35.12 -1.92
N SER A 239 5.63 34.93 -0.70
CA SER A 239 6.43 34.60 0.49
C SER A 239 6.97 33.16 0.51
N LEU A 240 6.46 32.26 -0.32
CA LEU A 240 6.87 30.84 -0.35
C LEU A 240 7.81 30.50 -1.53
N GLY A 241 8.16 31.48 -2.37
CA GLY A 241 8.98 31.26 -3.56
C GLY A 241 10.37 30.67 -3.27
N ALA A 242 10.97 30.98 -2.13
CA ALA A 242 12.27 30.43 -1.72
C ALA A 242 12.24 28.90 -1.53
N PHE A 243 11.10 28.33 -1.09
CA PHE A 243 10.96 26.88 -0.95
C PHE A 243 10.99 26.17 -2.30
N HIS A 244 10.38 26.78 -3.33
CA HIS A 244 10.38 26.25 -4.68
C HIS A 244 11.80 26.16 -5.28
N VAL A 245 12.65 27.16 -5.02
CA VAL A 245 14.06 27.13 -5.42
C VAL A 245 14.80 25.97 -4.78
N GLY A 246 14.56 25.72 -3.48
CA GLY A 246 15.12 24.56 -2.79
C GLY A 246 14.74 23.23 -3.45
N VAL A 247 13.46 23.05 -3.77
CA VAL A 247 12.96 21.84 -4.44
C VAL A 247 13.63 21.65 -5.81
N VAL A 248 13.68 22.68 -6.64
CA VAL A 248 14.31 22.61 -7.97
C VAL A 248 15.79 22.29 -7.86
N LYS A 249 16.51 22.96 -6.95
CA LYS A 249 17.94 22.71 -6.70
C LYS A 249 18.18 21.25 -6.33
N THR A 250 17.40 20.68 -5.41
CA THR A 250 17.54 19.27 -5.03
C THR A 250 17.24 18.32 -6.18
N LEU A 251 16.23 18.61 -7.01
CA LEU A 251 15.93 17.78 -8.19
C LEU A 251 17.08 17.79 -9.20
N VAL A 252 17.73 18.94 -9.41
CA VAL A 252 18.91 19.06 -10.27
C VAL A 252 20.10 18.30 -9.67
N GLU A 253 20.43 18.52 -8.39
CA GLU A 253 21.56 17.85 -7.71
C GLU A 253 21.43 16.31 -7.69
N LYS A 254 20.20 15.80 -7.61
CA LYS A 254 19.91 14.36 -7.62
C LYS A 254 19.66 13.79 -9.02
N ASN A 255 19.88 14.57 -10.09
CA ASN A 255 19.66 14.18 -11.48
C ASN A 255 18.21 13.74 -11.80
N PHE A 256 17.22 14.22 -11.04
CA PHE A 256 15.80 14.01 -11.33
C PHE A 256 15.23 15.05 -12.30
N PHE A 257 15.98 16.12 -12.56
CA PHE A 257 15.67 17.10 -13.60
C PHE A 257 16.77 17.05 -14.67
N ARG A 258 16.51 16.37 -15.78
CA ARG A 258 17.32 16.46 -17.00
C ARG A 258 16.49 17.24 -18.01
N GLY A 259 16.89 18.49 -18.24
CA GLY A 259 16.34 19.32 -19.31
C GLY A 259 16.83 18.85 -20.67
#